data_AF-A0A939B629-F1
#
_entry.id   AF-A0A939B629-F1
#
_cell.length_a   1.000
_cell.length_b   1.000
_cell.length_c   1.000
_cell.angle_alpha   90.00
_cell.angle_beta   90.00
_cell.angle_gamma   90.00
#
_symmetry.space_group_name_H-M   'P 1'
#
loop_
_entity.id
_entity.type
_entity.pdbx_description
1 polymer ?
#
loop_
_entity_poly.entity_id
_entity_poly.type
_entity_poly.pdbx_seq_one_letter_code
_entity_poly.pdbx_strand_id
1 'polypeptide(L)'
;MEISSRKDIFKKYPLAIVNAKKIAGGSSANWNVIWKYAERDKSFLHRQIREILKPNIIVCGGSNDQDNYSRKVLSIALDCVFQEIKEGFRKINNWCYYNLKEEILLIDSYHPSLIMNEQEKIESLINGFYNFILKTDYKY
;
A
#
# COMPACT_ATOMS: atom_id res chain seq x y z
N MET A 1 20.99 17.90 -7.18
CA MET A 1 20.69 16.58 -7.76
C MET A 1 19.57 16.79 -8.76
N GLU A 2 19.87 16.67 -10.05
CA GLU A 2 18.96 17.06 -11.13
C GLU A 2 17.67 16.23 -11.17
N ILE A 3 16.57 16.91 -11.50
CA ILE A 3 15.22 16.36 -11.72
C ILE A 3 15.15 15.57 -13.06
N SER A 4 16.29 15.12 -13.59
CA SER A 4 16.39 14.07 -14.62
C SER A 4 16.04 12.67 -14.08
N SER A 5 15.78 12.52 -12.78
CA SER A 5 15.93 11.26 -12.05
C SER A 5 14.66 10.44 -11.74
N ARG A 6 13.44 10.95 -11.99
CA ARG A 6 12.19 10.23 -11.60
C ARG A 6 11.76 9.15 -12.59
N LYS A 7 11.90 9.40 -13.91
CA LYS A 7 11.50 8.43 -14.95
C LYS A 7 12.41 7.20 -14.97
N ASP A 8 13.66 7.37 -14.58
CA ASP A 8 14.63 6.27 -14.56
C ASP A 8 14.46 5.34 -13.37
N ILE A 9 13.80 5.78 -12.29
CA ILE A 9 13.42 4.90 -11.16
C ILE A 9 12.52 3.76 -11.64
N PHE A 10 11.55 4.05 -12.51
CA PHE A 10 10.66 3.04 -13.09
C PHE A 10 11.39 2.05 -14.02
N LYS A 11 12.58 2.41 -14.51
CA LYS A 11 13.44 1.50 -15.29
C LYS A 11 14.39 0.70 -14.40
N LYS A 12 14.74 1.24 -13.24
CA LYS A 12 15.74 0.67 -12.32
C LYS A 12 15.14 -0.37 -11.38
N TYR A 13 13.90 -0.16 -10.93
CA TYR A 13 13.25 -1.04 -9.96
C TYR A 13 11.99 -1.67 -10.56
N PRO A 14 11.71 -2.96 -10.25
CA PRO A 14 10.48 -3.62 -10.68
C PRO A 14 9.29 -3.02 -9.92
N LEU A 15 8.69 -1.99 -10.49
CA LEU A 15 7.59 -1.25 -9.91
C LEU A 15 6.31 -1.46 -10.72
N ALA A 16 5.22 -1.78 -10.01
CA ALA A 16 3.88 -1.90 -10.59
C ALA A 16 2.90 -1.01 -9.82
N ILE A 17 1.91 -0.47 -10.54
CA ILE A 17 0.81 0.29 -9.97
C ILE A 17 -0.48 -0.49 -10.21
N VAL A 18 -1.19 -0.82 -9.13
CA VAL A 18 -2.43 -1.59 -9.20
C VAL A 18 -3.54 -0.81 -8.48
N ASN A 19 -4.55 -0.40 -9.23
CA ASN A 19 -5.74 0.23 -8.66
C ASN A 19 -6.71 -0.85 -8.15
N ALA A 20 -7.33 -0.64 -6.99
CA ALA A 20 -8.36 -1.52 -6.44
C ALA A 20 -9.64 -1.52 -7.30
N LYS A 21 -10.03 -0.35 -7.82
CA LYS A 21 -11.14 -0.17 -8.77
C LYS A 21 -10.59 -0.06 -10.19
N LYS A 22 -11.12 -0.88 -11.12
CA LYS A 22 -10.62 -0.99 -12.50
C LYS A 22 -11.33 -0.09 -13.52
N ILE A 23 -12.37 0.62 -13.10
CA ILE A 23 -13.10 1.57 -13.93
C ILE A 23 -12.82 3.01 -13.51
N ALA A 24 -12.94 3.96 -14.44
CA ALA A 24 -12.75 5.38 -14.18
C ALA A 24 -13.63 5.90 -13.03
N GLY A 25 -13.11 6.83 -12.24
CA GLY A 25 -13.80 7.48 -11.12
C GLY A 25 -14.28 8.89 -11.46
N GLY A 26 -14.96 9.52 -10.50
CA GLY A 26 -15.24 10.95 -10.52
C GLY A 26 -14.08 11.77 -9.94
N SER A 27 -14.32 13.05 -9.68
CA SER A 27 -13.33 13.99 -9.11
C SER A 27 -12.96 13.70 -7.65
N SER A 28 -13.74 12.86 -6.94
CA SER A 28 -13.50 12.48 -5.55
C SER A 28 -13.61 10.96 -5.35
N ALA A 29 -12.90 10.45 -4.35
CA ALA A 29 -12.93 9.04 -3.97
C ALA A 29 -14.20 8.73 -3.17
N ASN A 30 -15.00 7.78 -3.66
CA ASN A 30 -16.10 7.19 -2.90
C ASN A 30 -15.69 5.81 -2.39
N TRP A 31 -15.45 5.72 -1.08
CA TRP A 31 -14.89 4.52 -0.47
C TRP A 31 -15.82 3.33 -0.44
N ASN A 32 -17.13 3.56 -0.26
CA ASN A 32 -18.13 2.49 -0.36
C ASN A 32 -18.15 1.89 -1.78
N VAL A 33 -18.00 2.74 -2.80
CA VAL A 33 -17.89 2.27 -4.19
C VAL A 33 -16.57 1.51 -4.38
N ILE A 34 -15.43 2.06 -3.94
CA ILE A 34 -14.12 1.41 -4.09
C ILE A 34 -14.12 0.03 -3.42
N TRP A 35 -14.65 -0.08 -2.20
CA TRP A 35 -14.79 -1.36 -1.50
C TRP A 35 -15.64 -2.35 -2.30
N LYS A 36 -16.84 -1.95 -2.76
CA LYS A 36 -17.71 -2.81 -3.57
C LYS A 36 -17.00 -3.35 -4.81
N TYR A 37 -16.22 -2.52 -5.50
CA TYR A 37 -15.43 -2.94 -6.66
C TYR A 37 -14.28 -3.88 -6.27
N ALA A 38 -13.56 -3.58 -5.18
CA ALA A 38 -12.48 -4.42 -4.69
C ALA A 38 -12.99 -5.82 -4.28
N GLU A 39 -14.11 -5.89 -3.56
CA GLU A 39 -14.79 -7.12 -3.17
C GLU A 39 -15.23 -7.93 -4.40
N ARG A 40 -15.89 -7.26 -5.36
CA ARG A 40 -16.34 -7.88 -6.62
C ARG A 40 -15.18 -8.46 -7.43
N ASP A 41 -14.06 -7.72 -7.50
CA ASP A 41 -12.91 -8.05 -8.34
C ASP A 41 -11.77 -8.74 -7.55
N LYS A 42 -12.03 -9.22 -6.32
CA LYS A 42 -10.99 -9.70 -5.40
C LYS A 42 -10.14 -10.83 -5.96
N SER A 43 -10.74 -11.80 -6.66
CA SER A 43 -10.00 -12.90 -7.30
C SER A 43 -9.04 -12.38 -8.37
N PHE A 44 -9.44 -11.33 -9.10
CA PHE A 44 -8.57 -10.70 -10.09
C PHE A 44 -7.44 -9.91 -9.40
N LEU A 45 -7.73 -9.16 -8.34
CA LEU A 45 -6.72 -8.46 -7.55
C LEU A 45 -5.70 -9.42 -6.92
N HIS A 46 -6.18 -10.52 -6.33
CA HIS A 46 -5.33 -11.59 -5.80
C HIS A 46 -4.43 -12.15 -6.89
N ARG A 47 -4.97 -12.55 -8.05
CA ARG A 47 -4.17 -13.05 -9.17
C ARG A 47 -3.10 -12.04 -9.62
N GLN A 48 -3.46 -10.77 -9.80
CA GLN A 48 -2.50 -9.74 -10.19
C GLN A 48 -1.36 -9.61 -9.18
N ILE A 49 -1.68 -9.52 -7.89
CA ILE A 49 -0.69 -9.18 -6.86
C ILE A 49 0.07 -10.41 -6.36
N ARG A 50 -0.61 -11.52 -6.06
CA ARG A 50 -0.04 -12.73 -5.43
C ARG A 50 0.53 -13.73 -6.42
N GLU A 51 -0.11 -13.89 -7.58
CA GLU A 51 0.28 -14.94 -8.53
C GLU A 51 1.24 -14.40 -9.60
N ILE A 52 1.02 -13.17 -10.05
CA ILE A 52 1.77 -12.57 -11.17
C ILE A 52 2.89 -11.66 -10.68
N LEU A 53 2.57 -10.60 -9.94
CA LEU A 53 3.55 -9.57 -9.57
C LEU A 53 4.44 -9.97 -8.39
N LYS A 54 3.91 -10.71 -7.41
CA LYS A 54 4.61 -11.22 -6.23
C LYS A 54 5.52 -10.17 -5.54
N PRO A 55 4.99 -8.98 -5.18
CA PRO A 55 5.81 -7.95 -4.55
C PRO A 55 6.10 -8.26 -3.07
N ASN A 56 7.30 -7.90 -2.61
CA ASN A 56 7.69 -7.97 -1.19
C ASN A 56 7.35 -6.68 -0.42
N ILE A 57 7.16 -5.55 -1.13
CA ILE A 57 6.68 -4.28 -0.55
C ILE A 57 5.43 -3.84 -1.33
N ILE A 58 4.35 -3.53 -0.60
CA ILE A 58 3.14 -2.94 -1.15
C ILE A 58 2.83 -1.64 -0.42
N VAL A 59 2.80 -0.53 -1.16
CA VAL A 59 2.37 0.78 -0.64
C VAL A 59 0.88 0.96 -0.89
N CYS A 60 0.10 0.94 0.19
CA CYS A 60 -1.36 1.08 0.18
C CYS A 60 -1.76 2.56 0.14
N GLY A 61 -1.57 3.21 -1.02
CA GLY A 61 -1.75 4.66 -1.23
C GLY A 61 -3.22 5.11 -1.22
N GLY A 62 -3.80 5.26 -0.05
CA GLY A 62 -5.19 5.69 0.14
C GLY A 62 -5.72 5.43 1.54
N SER A 63 -4.82 5.39 2.51
CA SER A 63 -5.14 5.07 3.89
C SER A 63 -4.40 6.02 4.82
N ASN A 64 -5.17 6.83 5.54
CA ASN A 64 -4.99 7.32 6.91
C ASN A 64 -5.91 8.55 7.10
N ASP A 65 -7.23 8.33 7.09
CA ASP A 65 -8.16 9.36 7.56
C ASP A 65 -8.25 9.26 9.09
N GLN A 66 -8.37 10.41 9.77
CA GLN A 66 -8.52 10.51 11.24
C GLN A 66 -9.79 9.83 11.80
N ASP A 67 -10.67 9.34 10.92
CA ASP A 67 -11.86 8.61 11.31
C ASP A 67 -11.58 7.13 11.54
N ASN A 68 -11.88 6.68 12.77
CA ASN A 68 -11.75 5.31 13.27
C ASN A 68 -12.50 4.22 12.47
N TYR A 69 -13.09 4.55 11.33
CA TYR A 69 -13.76 3.61 10.43
C TYR A 69 -12.85 3.27 9.23
N SER A 70 -11.88 2.39 9.49
CA SER A 70 -11.10 1.58 8.55
C SER A 70 -9.99 2.26 7.72
N ARG A 71 -8.82 1.61 7.71
CA ARG A 71 -7.68 1.88 6.82
C ARG A 71 -8.05 1.40 5.42
N LYS A 72 -8.40 2.29 4.51
CA LYS A 72 -9.28 1.93 3.38
C LYS A 72 -8.62 1.03 2.33
N VAL A 73 -7.41 1.37 1.89
CA VAL A 73 -6.66 0.54 0.94
C VAL A 73 -5.94 -0.62 1.64
N LEU A 74 -5.44 -0.41 2.86
CA LEU A 74 -4.82 -1.49 3.63
C LEU A 74 -5.84 -2.59 4.00
N SER A 75 -7.07 -2.24 4.37
CA SER A 75 -8.15 -3.21 4.56
C SER A 75 -8.44 -3.98 3.28
N ILE A 76 -8.50 -3.33 2.12
CA ILE A 76 -8.63 -4.03 0.84
C ILE A 76 -7.46 -5.00 0.61
N ALA A 77 -6.22 -4.59 0.89
CA ALA A 77 -5.07 -5.48 0.76
C ALA A 77 -5.24 -6.72 1.67
N LEU A 78 -5.56 -6.51 2.95
CA LEU A 78 -5.72 -7.59 3.92
C LEU A 78 -6.92 -8.50 3.62
N ASP A 79 -8.06 -7.95 3.23
CA ASP A 79 -9.33 -8.67 3.14
C ASP A 79 -9.62 -9.23 1.73
N CYS A 80 -9.08 -8.61 0.69
CA CYS A 80 -9.29 -9.05 -0.70
C CYS A 80 -8.06 -9.72 -1.32
N VAL A 81 -6.84 -9.33 -0.95
CA VAL A 81 -5.62 -9.79 -1.61
C VAL A 81 -4.88 -10.83 -0.78
N PHE A 82 -4.78 -10.61 0.53
CA PHE A 82 -3.99 -11.41 1.46
C PHE A 82 -4.83 -12.13 2.51
N GLN A 83 -6.11 -12.39 2.21
CA GLN A 83 -7.08 -12.94 3.15
C GLN A 83 -6.57 -14.22 3.83
N GLU A 84 -5.87 -15.08 3.08
CA GLU A 84 -5.37 -16.37 3.53
C GLU A 84 -4.15 -16.28 4.46
N ILE A 85 -3.43 -15.15 4.45
CA ILE A 85 -2.26 -14.90 5.31
C ILE A 85 -2.45 -13.66 6.21
N LYS A 86 -3.67 -13.11 6.28
CA LYS A 86 -4.00 -11.87 6.97
C LYS A 86 -3.54 -11.87 8.42
N GLU A 87 -3.78 -12.95 9.15
CA GLU A 87 -3.39 -13.10 10.57
C GLU A 87 -1.87 -13.12 10.78
N GLY A 88 -1.08 -13.32 9.73
CA GLY A 88 0.37 -13.23 9.79
C GLY A 88 0.91 -11.79 9.79
N PHE A 89 0.11 -10.80 9.39
CA PHE A 89 0.55 -9.40 9.37
C PHE A 89 0.50 -8.77 10.75
N ARG A 90 1.66 -8.34 11.25
CA ARG A 90 1.80 -7.62 12.52
C ARG A 90 2.05 -6.15 12.29
N LYS A 91 1.36 -5.28 13.03
CA LYS A 91 1.64 -3.84 13.05
C LYS A 91 3.00 -3.60 13.72
N ILE A 92 3.96 -3.02 12.99
CA ILE A 92 5.30 -2.70 13.50
C ILE A 92 5.37 -1.26 14.01
N ASN A 93 4.69 -0.36 13.31
CA ASN A 93 4.49 1.04 13.67
C ASN A 93 3.23 1.59 12.97
N ASN A 94 3.04 2.91 12.97
CA ASN A 94 1.84 3.53 12.38
C ASN A 94 1.75 3.41 10.85
N TRP A 95 2.83 3.02 10.18
CA TRP A 95 2.90 2.91 8.72
C TRP A 95 3.03 1.45 8.27
N CYS A 96 3.85 0.66 8.97
CA CYS A 96 4.30 -0.64 8.48
C CYS A 96 3.58 -1.82 9.15
N TYR A 97 3.07 -2.73 8.32
CA TYR A 97 2.52 -4.02 8.71
C TYR A 97 3.30 -5.11 7.99
N TYR A 98 3.84 -6.06 8.75
CA TYR A 98 4.78 -7.03 8.20
C TYR A 98 4.35 -8.44 8.48
N ASN A 99 4.32 -9.27 7.45
CA ASN A 99 4.23 -10.72 7.58
C ASN A 99 5.64 -11.30 7.41
N LEU A 100 6.25 -11.69 8.54
CA LEU A 100 7.62 -12.22 8.56
C LEU A 100 7.74 -13.54 7.80
N LYS A 101 6.73 -14.42 7.90
CA LYS A 101 6.78 -15.75 7.28
C LYS A 101 6.79 -15.66 5.76
N GLU A 102 6.02 -14.73 5.22
CA GLU A 102 5.85 -14.52 3.78
C GLU A 102 6.81 -13.46 3.23
N GLU A 103 7.53 -12.75 4.11
CA GLU A 103 8.42 -11.63 3.80
C GLU A 103 7.75 -10.50 3.02
N ILE A 104 6.52 -10.16 3.43
CA ILE A 104 5.69 -9.13 2.77
C ILE A 104 5.45 -7.96 3.72
N LEU A 105 5.81 -6.77 3.26
CA LEU A 105 5.56 -5.49 3.91
C LEU A 105 4.39 -4.76 3.25
N LEU A 106 3.40 -4.39 4.06
CA LEU A 106 2.36 -3.43 3.69
C LEU A 106 2.65 -2.08 4.35
N ILE A 107 2.67 -1.00 3.56
CA ILE A 107 2.84 0.37 4.02
C ILE A 107 1.51 1.11 3.88
N ASP A 108 0.94 1.53 5.00
CA ASP A 108 -0.32 2.25 5.14
C ASP A 108 -0.10 3.74 4.84
N SER A 109 -0.23 4.13 3.57
CA SER A 109 0.16 5.47 3.10
C SER A 109 -1.05 6.29 2.67
N TYR A 110 -0.96 7.61 2.85
CA TYR A 110 -1.91 8.54 2.27
C TYR A 110 -1.98 8.40 0.74
N HIS A 111 -3.13 8.73 0.15
CA HIS A 111 -3.20 8.83 -1.31
C HIS A 111 -2.24 9.93 -1.80
N PRO A 112 -1.47 9.72 -2.88
CA PRO A 112 -0.54 10.75 -3.39
C PRO A 112 -1.21 12.10 -3.67
N SER A 113 -2.48 12.10 -4.10
CA SER A 113 -3.27 13.31 -4.34
C SER A 113 -3.91 13.93 -3.10
N LEU A 114 -3.72 13.37 -1.90
CA LEU A 114 -4.21 14.00 -0.67
C LEU A 114 -3.49 15.33 -0.49
N ILE A 115 -4.29 16.38 -0.31
CA ILE A 115 -3.82 17.74 -0.08
C ILE A 115 -3.44 17.85 1.40
N MET A 116 -2.16 17.72 1.66
CA MET A 116 -1.54 17.88 2.98
C MET A 116 -0.09 18.33 2.77
N ASN A 117 0.58 18.74 3.84
CA ASN A 117 1.99 19.09 3.77
C ASN A 117 2.80 17.90 3.22
N GLU A 118 3.55 18.12 2.13
CA GLU A 118 4.30 17.06 1.45
C GLU A 118 5.40 16.48 2.35
N GLN A 119 6.02 17.34 3.16
CA GLN A 119 7.00 16.94 4.16
C GLN A 119 6.37 15.99 5.19
N GLU A 120 5.20 16.34 5.74
CA GLU A 120 4.48 15.47 6.67
C GLU A 120 4.05 14.14 6.02
N LYS A 121 3.61 14.18 4.76
CA LYS A 121 3.17 13.01 3.99
C LYS A 121 4.31 12.03 3.71
N ILE A 122 5.48 12.57 3.34
CA ILE A 122 6.61 11.77 2.85
C ILE A 122 7.61 11.46 3.96
N GLU A 123 8.04 12.45 4.74
CA GLU A 123 9.07 12.24 5.78
C GLU A 123 8.57 11.32 6.89
N SER A 124 7.31 11.47 7.33
CA SER A 124 6.75 10.59 8.35
C SER A 124 6.68 9.13 7.87
N LEU A 125 6.36 8.91 6.59
CA LEU A 125 6.39 7.59 5.97
C LEU A 125 7.82 7.05 5.89
N ILE A 126 8.79 7.85 5.43
CA ILE A 126 10.20 7.44 5.34
C ILE A 126 10.74 7.09 6.72
N ASN A 127 10.45 7.89 7.74
CA ASN A 127 10.82 7.62 9.13
C ASN A 127 10.14 6.35 9.66
N GLY A 128 8.87 6.12 9.30
CA GLY A 128 8.16 4.89 9.59
C GLY A 128 8.83 3.66 8.95
N PHE A 129 9.27 3.78 7.70
CA PHE A 129 9.97 2.73 7.00
C PHE A 129 11.38 2.46 7.57
N TYR A 130 12.13 3.52 7.90
CA TYR A 130 13.42 3.41 8.57
C TYR A 130 13.29 2.74 9.95
N ASN A 131 12.28 3.13 10.74
CA ASN A 131 11.96 2.49 12.01
C ASN A 131 11.59 1.01 11.84
N PHE A 132 10.90 0.66 10.74
CA PHE A 132 10.62 -0.73 10.41
C PHE A 132 11.92 -1.51 10.21
N ILE A 133 12.83 -1.04 9.35
CA ILE A 133 14.13 -1.71 9.08
C ILE A 133 14.87 -1.99 10.39
N LEU A 134 15.00 -0.99 11.27
CA LEU A 134 15.69 -1.14 12.55
C LEU A 134 15.05 -2.18 13.49
N LYS A 135 13.73 -2.32 13.45
CA LYS A 135 12.98 -3.21 14.35
C LYS A 135 12.92 -4.66 13.87
N THR A 136 12.99 -4.87 12.56
CA THR A 136 12.80 -6.19 11.95
C THR A 136 14.09 -6.78 11.41
N ASP A 137 15.21 -6.05 11.47
CA ASP A 137 16.46 -6.37 10.77
C ASP A 137 16.18 -6.71 9.30
N TYR A 138 15.21 -6.00 8.70
CA TYR A 138 14.76 -6.28 7.36
C TYR A 138 15.91 -6.00 6.38
N LYS A 139 16.36 -7.07 5.73
CA LYS A 139 17.39 -7.02 4.70
C LYS A 139 16.68 -7.28 3.37
N TYR A 140 16.67 -6.25 2.53
CA TYR A 140 16.46 -6.47 1.10
C TYR A 140 17.68 -7.20 0.54
#